data_AF-A0A923RFJ9-F1
#
_entry.id   AF-A0A923RFJ9-F1
#
_cell.length_a   1.000
_cell.length_b   1.000
_cell.length_c   1.000
_cell.angle_alpha   90.00
_cell.angle_beta   90.00
_cell.angle_gamma   90.00
#
_symmetry.space_group_name_H-M   'P 1'
#
loop_
_entity.id
_entity.type
_entity.pdbx_description
1 polymer ?
#
loop_
_entity_poly.entity_id
_entity_poly.type
_entity_poly.pdbx_seq_one_letter_code
_entity_poly.pdbx_strand_id
1 'polypeptide(L)'
;MLKDNFKAAIPLVKIEIKISWKSFIGLFLFYSLFTILFLTTLHNQEDRFVGLDLFFLLLFIYGPIWHRPMGLQFQRISGHTWVSPTVVMGLSLPIKKQAIVLKSIIHYFLSSFPFQLYMFLMLYLVSPEIKNMMELDAYISFAIIWLSFGIYIGYSALIIDIGTNNNGSRLTTVLSVILLLGIVILILSFPTFFTYGIVEWTIIIAKKWTLLSAILSIMAAIIGLNYWKNKMVKQFKQVDFL
;
A
#
# COMPACT_ATOMS: atom_id res chain seq x y z
N MET A 1 -3.01 -27.41 4.09
CA MET A 1 -3.55 -26.45 3.09
C MET A 1 -2.84 -25.10 3.08
N LEU A 2 -2.82 -24.29 4.16
CA LEU A 2 -2.12 -22.99 4.15
C LEU A 2 -0.59 -23.16 3.97
N LYS A 3 -0.01 -24.16 4.66
CA LYS A 3 1.41 -24.53 4.57
C LYS A 3 1.83 -24.92 3.15
N ASP A 4 0.99 -25.67 2.43
CA ASP A 4 1.28 -26.12 1.06
C ASP A 4 1.27 -24.94 0.08
N ASN A 5 0.30 -24.03 0.23
CA ASN A 5 0.22 -22.81 -0.58
C ASN A 5 1.42 -21.90 -0.34
N PHE A 6 1.85 -21.75 0.91
CA PHE A 6 3.03 -20.96 1.26
C PHE A 6 4.30 -21.56 0.65
N LYS A 7 4.48 -22.88 0.77
CA LYS A 7 5.62 -23.60 0.18
C LYS A 7 5.67 -23.44 -1.34
N ALA A 8 4.52 -23.40 -2.02
CA ALA A 8 4.44 -23.16 -3.46
C ALA A 8 4.66 -21.68 -3.85
N ALA A 9 4.23 -20.73 -3.01
CA ALA A 9 4.35 -19.31 -3.30
C ALA A 9 5.79 -18.78 -3.20
N ILE A 10 6.56 -19.27 -2.22
CA ILE A 10 7.92 -18.76 -1.93
C ILE A 10 8.89 -18.86 -3.13
N PRO A 11 9.00 -19.98 -3.85
CA PRO A 11 9.85 -20.05 -5.04
C PRO A 11 9.47 -19.05 -6.13
N LEU A 12 8.17 -18.82 -6.34
CA LEU A 12 7.67 -17.87 -7.33
C LEU A 12 8.05 -16.44 -6.95
N VAL A 13 7.87 -16.07 -5.68
CA VAL A 13 8.27 -14.76 -5.15
C VAL A 13 9.78 -14.56 -5.31
N LYS A 14 10.59 -15.58 -5.03
CA LYS A 14 12.06 -15.49 -5.13
C LYS A 14 12.52 -15.13 -6.54
N ILE A 15 11.88 -15.68 -7.57
CA ILE A 15 12.17 -15.37 -8.97
C ILE A 15 11.80 -13.91 -9.27
N GLU A 16 10.61 -13.46 -8.86
CA GLU A 16 10.15 -12.08 -9.06
C GLU A 16 11.05 -11.05 -8.37
N ILE A 17 11.46 -11.31 -7.13
CA ILE A 17 12.38 -10.43 -6.39
C ILE A 17 13.73 -10.32 -7.09
N LYS A 18 14.25 -11.43 -7.63
CA LYS A 18 15.51 -11.41 -8.38
C LYS A 18 15.42 -10.52 -9.62
N ILE A 19 14.28 -10.56 -10.31
CA ILE A 19 14.01 -9.72 -11.48
C ILE A 19 13.83 -8.25 -11.06
N SER A 20 13.13 -8.00 -9.97
CA SER A 20 12.81 -6.66 -9.49
C SER A 20 13.90 -6.04 -8.59
N TRP A 21 15.08 -6.63 -8.47
CA TRP A 21 16.13 -6.12 -7.57
C TRP A 21 16.48 -4.65 -7.82
N LYS A 22 16.56 -4.23 -9.09
CA LYS A 22 16.80 -2.82 -9.45
C LYS A 22 15.67 -1.89 -8.96
N SER A 23 14.44 -2.39 -8.93
CA SER A 23 13.29 -1.65 -8.39
C SER A 23 13.39 -1.42 -6.88
N PHE A 24 14.04 -2.32 -6.13
CA PHE A 24 14.28 -2.11 -4.69
C PHE A 24 15.19 -0.89 -4.44
N ILE A 25 16.18 -0.66 -5.32
CA ILE A 25 17.03 0.55 -5.25
C ILE A 25 16.17 1.79 -5.54
N GLY A 26 15.30 1.74 -6.55
CA GLY A 26 14.36 2.81 -6.86
C GLY A 26 13.43 3.13 -5.67
N LEU A 27 12.86 2.09 -5.04
CA LEU A 27 12.03 2.23 -3.84
C LEU A 27 12.80 2.86 -2.69
N PHE A 28 14.03 2.41 -2.45
CA PHE A 28 14.89 3.00 -1.41
C PHE A 28 15.10 4.50 -1.63
N LEU A 29 15.49 4.89 -2.85
CA LEU A 29 15.70 6.30 -3.20
C LEU A 29 14.41 7.11 -3.11
N PHE A 30 13.29 6.53 -3.55
CA PHE A 30 11.98 7.15 -3.48
C PHE A 30 11.57 7.43 -2.03
N TYR A 31 11.58 6.43 -1.15
CA TYR A 31 11.27 6.64 0.27
C TYR A 31 12.27 7.57 0.98
N SER A 32 13.55 7.55 0.59
CA SER A 32 14.54 8.52 1.10
C SER A 32 14.21 9.96 0.69
N LEU A 33 13.85 10.19 -0.57
CA LEU A 33 13.42 11.50 -1.07
C LEU A 33 12.20 12.00 -0.30
N PHE A 34 11.20 11.15 -0.11
CA PHE A 34 10.00 11.49 0.67
C PHE A 34 10.30 11.77 2.14
N THR A 35 11.25 11.05 2.73
CA THR A 35 11.75 11.34 4.09
C THR A 35 12.28 12.77 4.13
N ILE A 36 13.15 13.16 3.21
CA ILE A 36 13.73 14.50 3.14
C ILE A 36 12.64 15.56 2.96
N LEU A 37 11.70 15.36 2.04
CA LEU A 37 10.58 16.28 1.82
C LEU A 37 9.72 16.44 3.07
N PHE A 38 9.47 15.36 3.80
CA PHE A 38 8.70 15.42 5.04
C PHE A 38 9.45 16.21 6.12
N LEU A 39 10.76 15.99 6.26
CA LEU A 39 11.61 16.75 7.19
C LEU A 39 11.60 18.26 6.88
N THR A 40 11.74 18.65 5.61
CA THR A 40 11.75 20.06 5.22
C THR A 40 10.39 20.72 5.39
N THR A 41 9.30 19.97 5.20
CA THR A 41 7.94 20.49 5.29
C THR A 41 7.47 20.62 6.75
N LEU A 42 7.88 19.71 7.63
CA LEU A 42 7.59 19.81 9.07
C LEU A 42 8.16 21.09 9.68
N HIS A 43 9.35 21.51 9.25
CA HIS A 43 9.97 22.74 9.74
C HIS A 43 9.17 23.99 9.36
N ASN A 44 8.45 23.95 8.22
CA ASN A 44 7.67 25.06 7.68
C ASN A 44 6.17 24.98 8.03
N GLN A 45 5.79 24.19 9.03
CA GLN A 45 4.39 23.86 9.34
C GLN A 45 3.50 25.03 9.79
N GLU A 46 4.04 26.25 9.96
CA GLU A 46 3.22 27.43 10.23
C GLU A 46 2.16 27.64 9.11
N ASP A 47 2.52 27.31 7.86
CA ASP A 47 1.63 27.33 6.71
C ASP A 47 1.13 25.92 6.38
N ARG A 48 0.02 25.53 7.02
CA ARG A 48 -0.71 24.25 6.90
C ARG A 48 -0.69 23.64 5.48
N PHE A 49 0.33 22.83 5.18
CA PHE A 49 0.50 22.27 3.85
C PHE A 49 -0.28 20.95 3.68
N VAL A 50 -1.51 21.05 3.18
CA VAL A 50 -2.43 19.92 2.92
C VAL A 50 -1.82 18.87 1.96
N GLY A 51 -0.90 19.30 1.10
CA GLY A 51 -0.21 18.41 0.16
C GLY A 51 0.55 17.28 0.86
N LEU A 52 1.07 17.51 2.07
CA LEU A 52 1.82 16.51 2.83
C LEU A 52 0.95 15.29 3.17
N ASP A 53 -0.29 15.48 3.59
CA ASP A 53 -1.22 14.39 3.90
C ASP A 53 -1.51 13.52 2.66
N LEU A 54 -1.75 14.18 1.53
CA LEU A 54 -2.03 13.49 0.27
C LEU A 54 -0.81 12.70 -0.22
N PHE A 55 0.38 13.31 -0.15
CA PHE A 55 1.63 12.62 -0.47
C PHE A 55 1.88 11.42 0.45
N PHE A 56 1.62 11.57 1.74
CA PHE A 56 1.76 10.49 2.71
C PHE A 56 0.81 9.32 2.38
N LEU A 57 -0.46 9.60 2.11
CA LEU A 57 -1.43 8.58 1.69
C LEU A 57 -1.01 7.88 0.40
N LEU A 58 -0.63 8.64 -0.63
CA LEU A 58 -0.18 8.07 -1.90
C LEU A 58 1.08 7.20 -1.74
N LEU A 59 2.02 7.62 -0.90
CA LEU A 59 3.24 6.88 -0.62
C LEU A 59 2.94 5.48 -0.06
N PHE A 60 2.07 5.41 0.96
CA PHE A 60 1.73 4.15 1.61
C PHE A 60 0.92 3.21 0.73
N ILE A 61 0.06 3.75 -0.13
CA ILE A 61 -0.82 2.95 -0.99
C ILE A 61 -0.10 2.52 -2.28
N TYR A 62 0.44 3.49 -3.02
CA TYR A 62 0.89 3.30 -4.40
C TYR A 62 2.41 3.23 -4.56
N GLY A 63 3.20 3.69 -3.57
CA GLY A 63 4.66 3.70 -3.65
C GLY A 63 5.27 2.36 -4.09
N PRO A 64 4.90 1.21 -3.47
CA PRO A 64 5.40 -0.11 -3.87
C PRO A 64 5.03 -0.53 -5.29
N ILE A 65 3.89 -0.04 -5.81
CA ILE A 65 3.32 -0.46 -7.10
C ILE A 65 4.01 0.25 -8.25
N TRP A 66 4.24 1.56 -8.10
CA TRP A 66 4.87 2.39 -9.13
C TRP A 66 6.27 1.92 -9.51
N HIS A 67 7.00 1.30 -8.58
CA HIS A 67 8.36 0.85 -8.81
C HIS A 67 8.45 -0.57 -9.35
N ARG A 68 7.33 -1.30 -9.46
CA ARG A 68 7.36 -2.67 -9.98
C ARG A 68 7.85 -2.68 -11.44
N PRO A 69 8.70 -3.63 -11.88
CA PRO A 69 9.14 -3.68 -13.27
C PRO A 69 7.96 -3.83 -14.24
N MET A 70 7.98 -3.14 -15.39
CA MET A 70 6.88 -3.15 -16.37
C MET A 70 6.43 -4.57 -16.75
N GLY A 71 7.37 -5.51 -16.93
CA GLY A 71 7.04 -6.90 -17.26
C GLY A 71 6.28 -7.69 -16.17
N LEU A 72 6.19 -7.15 -14.95
CA LEU A 72 5.42 -7.71 -13.83
C LEU A 72 4.17 -6.89 -13.51
N GLN A 73 4.04 -5.70 -14.10
CA GLN A 73 2.91 -4.81 -13.88
C GLN A 73 1.66 -5.30 -14.61
N PHE A 74 0.51 -4.80 -14.15
CA PHE A 74 -0.77 -4.99 -14.81
C PHE A 74 -0.74 -4.46 -16.25
N GLN A 75 -1.02 -5.33 -17.22
CA GLN A 75 -1.06 -4.98 -18.63
C GLN A 75 -2.18 -5.72 -19.37
N ARG A 76 -2.50 -5.25 -20.56
CA ARG A 76 -3.48 -5.89 -21.44
C ARG A 76 -2.84 -7.14 -22.05
N ILE A 77 -3.44 -8.31 -21.84
CA ILE A 77 -2.93 -9.58 -22.38
C ILE A 77 -3.66 -9.97 -23.66
N SER A 78 -4.99 -9.92 -23.67
CA SER A 78 -5.81 -10.26 -24.84
C SER A 78 -7.16 -9.58 -24.76
N GLY A 79 -7.70 -9.15 -25.91
CA GLY A 79 -9.07 -8.62 -26.01
C GLY A 79 -9.39 -7.57 -24.94
N HIS A 80 -10.38 -7.82 -24.08
CA HIS A 80 -10.77 -6.94 -22.98
C HIS A 80 -10.17 -7.35 -21.62
N THR A 81 -9.32 -8.37 -21.57
CA THR A 81 -8.73 -8.89 -20.34
C THR A 81 -7.41 -8.18 -20.02
N TRP A 82 -7.39 -7.55 -18.85
CA TRP A 82 -6.20 -6.94 -18.27
C TRP A 82 -5.80 -7.72 -17.03
N VAL A 83 -4.52 -8.09 -16.92
CA VAL A 83 -4.00 -8.91 -15.84
C VAL A 83 -2.47 -8.80 -15.79
N SER A 84 -1.87 -8.99 -14.61
CA SER A 84 -0.40 -9.09 -14.52
C SER A 84 0.11 -10.35 -15.25
N PRO A 85 1.16 -10.27 -16.07
CA PRO A 85 1.77 -11.43 -16.74
C PRO A 85 2.16 -12.53 -15.76
N THR A 86 2.60 -12.14 -14.56
CA THR A 86 2.97 -13.07 -13.48
C THR A 86 1.81 -13.94 -13.02
N VAL A 87 0.59 -13.41 -13.07
CA VAL A 87 -0.63 -14.14 -12.72
C VAL A 87 -0.96 -15.16 -13.80
N VAL A 88 -0.87 -14.77 -15.08
CA VAL A 88 -1.09 -15.68 -16.22
C VAL A 88 -0.08 -16.82 -16.21
N MET A 89 1.21 -16.52 -16.01
CA MET A 89 2.25 -17.54 -15.87
C MET A 89 2.02 -18.44 -14.65
N GLY A 90 1.50 -17.88 -13.54
CA GLY A 90 1.13 -18.67 -12.37
C GLY A 90 -0.03 -19.64 -12.65
N LEU A 91 -1.00 -19.24 -13.49
CA LEU A 91 -2.15 -20.05 -13.84
C LEU A 91 -1.82 -21.22 -14.78
N SER A 92 -0.74 -21.13 -15.56
CA SER A 92 -0.28 -22.25 -16.39
C SER A 92 0.46 -23.33 -15.60
N LEU A 93 0.89 -23.03 -14.38
CA LEU A 93 1.50 -24.00 -13.47
C LEU A 93 0.41 -24.81 -12.74
N PRO A 94 0.68 -26.07 -12.36
CA PRO A 94 -0.25 -26.91 -11.60
C PRO A 94 -0.29 -26.51 -10.10
N ILE A 95 -0.51 -25.23 -9.83
CA ILE A 95 -0.57 -24.64 -8.49
C ILE A 95 -1.95 -24.08 -8.19
N LYS A 96 -2.32 -24.09 -6.91
CA LYS A 96 -3.61 -23.58 -6.46
C LYS A 96 -3.65 -22.05 -6.61
N LYS A 97 -4.79 -21.51 -7.06
CA LYS A 97 -5.02 -20.04 -7.17
C LYS A 97 -4.68 -19.27 -5.89
N GLN A 98 -4.92 -19.89 -4.72
CA GLN A 98 -4.56 -19.31 -3.42
C GLN A 98 -3.05 -19.09 -3.26
N ALA A 99 -2.20 -19.96 -3.83
CA ALA A 99 -0.75 -19.78 -3.81
C ALA A 99 -0.32 -18.59 -4.70
N ILE A 100 -0.98 -18.37 -5.82
CA ILE A 100 -0.74 -17.21 -6.70
C ILE A 100 -1.12 -15.90 -5.99
N VAL A 101 -2.28 -15.85 -5.33
CA VAL A 101 -2.68 -14.70 -4.50
C VAL A 101 -1.66 -14.44 -3.40
N LEU A 102 -1.25 -15.49 -2.70
CA LEU A 102 -0.29 -15.39 -1.60
C LEU A 102 1.07 -14.89 -2.08
N LYS A 103 1.54 -15.33 -3.25
CA LYS A 103 2.73 -14.79 -3.92
C LYS A 103 2.63 -13.27 -4.10
N SER A 104 1.52 -12.76 -4.64
CA SER A 104 1.33 -11.31 -4.84
C SER A 104 1.35 -10.53 -3.52
N ILE A 105 0.71 -11.06 -2.47
CA ILE A 105 0.71 -10.45 -1.13
C ILE A 105 2.13 -10.40 -0.55
N ILE A 106 2.87 -11.52 -0.60
CA ILE A 106 4.24 -11.60 -0.07
C ILE A 106 5.16 -10.65 -0.84
N HIS A 107 5.07 -10.63 -2.16
CA HIS A 107 5.86 -9.71 -2.99
C HIS A 107 5.60 -8.26 -2.61
N TYR A 108 4.33 -7.84 -2.52
CA TYR A 108 3.99 -6.47 -2.10
C TYR A 108 4.53 -6.16 -0.70
N PHE A 109 4.33 -7.07 0.25
CA PHE A 109 4.80 -6.89 1.62
C PHE A 109 6.32 -6.67 1.67
N LEU A 110 7.09 -7.48 0.93
CA LEU A 110 8.55 -7.35 0.85
C LEU A 110 9.00 -6.08 0.13
N SER A 111 8.24 -5.61 -0.87
CA SER A 111 8.51 -4.35 -1.58
C SER A 111 7.99 -3.10 -0.86
N SER A 112 7.22 -3.24 0.22
CA SER A 112 6.57 -2.12 0.90
C SER A 112 7.09 -1.96 2.32
N PHE A 113 6.91 -2.99 3.16
CA PHE A 113 7.10 -2.91 4.59
C PHE A 113 8.53 -2.51 5.01
N PRO A 114 9.62 -3.07 4.43
CA PRO A 114 10.97 -2.67 4.82
C PRO A 114 11.27 -1.19 4.55
N PHE A 115 10.74 -0.64 3.45
CA PHE A 115 10.99 0.74 3.05
C PHE A 115 10.14 1.75 3.83
N GLN A 116 8.89 1.40 4.12
CA GLN A 116 8.05 2.20 5.02
C GLN A 116 8.61 2.21 6.45
N LEU A 117 9.10 1.05 6.92
CA LEU A 117 9.78 0.97 8.21
C LEU A 117 11.08 1.78 8.22
N TYR A 118 11.90 1.69 7.18
CA TYR A 118 13.09 2.51 7.00
C TYR A 118 12.77 4.00 7.06
N MET A 119 11.74 4.45 6.35
CA MET A 119 11.30 5.85 6.35
C MET A 119 10.94 6.30 7.78
N PHE A 120 10.16 5.52 8.52
CA PHE A 120 9.85 5.85 9.92
C PHE A 120 11.08 5.85 10.83
N LEU A 121 12.01 4.91 10.65
CA LEU A 121 13.24 4.95 11.43
C LEU A 121 14.03 6.23 11.15
N MET A 122 14.15 6.62 9.88
CA MET A 122 14.86 7.84 9.50
C MET A 122 14.17 9.11 9.98
N LEU A 123 12.84 9.20 9.87
CA LEU A 123 12.07 10.33 10.38
C LEU A 123 12.32 10.55 11.87
N TYR A 124 12.29 9.49 12.68
CA TYR A 124 12.54 9.60 14.11
C TYR A 124 14.00 9.93 14.42
N LEU A 125 14.96 9.29 13.76
CA LEU A 125 16.37 9.47 14.09
C LEU A 125 16.86 10.88 13.72
N VAL A 126 16.43 11.39 12.57
CA VAL A 126 16.93 12.62 11.96
C VAL A 126 16.17 13.87 12.40
N SER A 127 14.84 13.81 12.60
CA SER A 127 14.04 15.00 12.96
C SER A 127 14.02 15.26 14.46
N PRO A 128 14.57 16.39 14.95
CA PRO A 128 14.31 16.83 16.33
C PRO A 128 12.84 17.23 16.54
N GLU A 129 12.18 17.77 15.51
CA GLU A 129 10.78 18.20 15.58
C GLU A 129 9.87 17.03 15.95
N ILE A 130 10.01 15.88 15.30
CA ILE A 130 9.23 14.68 15.63
C ILE A 130 9.47 14.22 17.06
N LYS A 131 10.73 14.23 17.54
CA LYS A 131 11.06 13.86 18.93
C LYS A 131 10.47 14.82 19.95
N ASN A 132 10.34 16.11 19.61
CA ASN A 132 9.73 17.11 20.47
C ASN A 132 8.19 17.05 20.42
N MET A 133 7.61 16.67 19.28
CA MET A 133 6.16 16.56 19.10
C MET A 133 5.57 15.32 19.78
N MET A 134 6.30 14.21 19.81
CA MET A 134 5.84 12.92 20.31
C MET A 134 6.91 12.21 21.13
N GLU A 135 6.51 11.65 22.27
CA GLU A 135 7.31 10.68 22.99
C GLU A 135 7.52 9.40 22.17
N LEU A 136 8.54 8.61 22.53
CA LEU A 136 8.93 7.42 21.77
C LEU A 136 7.80 6.39 21.63
N ASP A 137 6.99 6.20 22.68
CA ASP A 137 5.87 5.27 22.69
C ASP A 137 4.74 5.72 21.74
N ALA A 138 4.38 7.01 21.79
CA ALA A 138 3.43 7.64 20.88
C ALA A 138 3.92 7.54 19.43
N TYR A 139 5.22 7.74 19.20
CA TYR A 139 5.82 7.58 17.88
C TYR A 139 5.74 6.14 17.35
N ILE A 140 6.05 5.15 18.20
CA ILE A 140 5.92 3.74 17.83
C ILE A 140 4.46 3.41 17.48
N SER A 141 3.49 3.90 18.26
CA SER A 141 2.07 3.73 17.95
C SER A 141 1.70 4.37 16.61
N PHE A 142 2.15 5.60 16.37
CA PHE A 142 1.95 6.30 15.09
C PHE A 142 2.51 5.49 13.90
N ALA A 143 3.74 4.97 14.02
CA ALA A 143 4.33 4.12 12.98
C ALA A 143 3.53 2.83 12.76
N ILE A 144 3.06 2.18 13.83
CA ILE A 144 2.21 0.98 13.74
C ILE A 144 0.89 1.28 13.02
N ILE A 145 0.25 2.42 13.33
CA ILE A 145 -1.00 2.85 12.67
C ILE A 145 -0.80 2.91 11.15
N TRP A 146 0.26 3.58 10.71
CA TRP A 146 0.52 3.79 9.29
C TRP A 146 1.06 2.57 8.55
N LEU A 147 1.91 1.75 9.18
CA LEU A 147 2.31 0.46 8.61
C LEU A 147 1.10 -0.48 8.46
N SER A 148 0.21 -0.49 9.45
CA SER A 148 -1.04 -1.25 9.39
C SER A 148 -1.99 -0.73 8.32
N PHE A 149 -2.10 0.60 8.18
CA PHE A 149 -2.85 1.24 7.11
C PHE A 149 -2.31 0.87 5.73
N GLY A 150 -0.98 0.88 5.55
CA GLY A 150 -0.32 0.46 4.33
C GLY A 150 -0.63 -1.00 3.97
N ILE A 151 -0.64 -1.90 4.94
CA ILE A 151 -1.06 -3.30 4.74
C ILE A 151 -2.55 -3.37 4.36
N TYR A 152 -3.41 -2.65 5.10
CA TYR A 152 -4.85 -2.69 4.91
C TYR A 152 -5.26 -2.13 3.54
N ILE A 153 -4.90 -0.88 3.22
CA ILE A 153 -5.30 -0.27 1.94
C ILE A 153 -4.39 -0.70 0.80
N GLY A 154 -3.08 -0.86 1.02
CA GLY A 154 -2.13 -1.21 -0.03
C GLY A 154 -2.45 -2.54 -0.73
N TYR A 155 -2.93 -3.54 0.02
CA TYR A 155 -3.37 -4.81 -0.57
C TYR A 155 -4.62 -4.69 -1.45
N SER A 156 -5.42 -3.62 -1.32
CA SER A 156 -6.55 -3.39 -2.22
C SER A 156 -6.08 -3.24 -3.68
N ALA A 157 -4.92 -2.62 -3.87
CA ALA A 157 -4.38 -2.37 -5.19
C ALA A 157 -3.87 -3.66 -5.86
N LEU A 158 -3.59 -4.72 -5.10
CA LEU A 158 -3.23 -6.04 -5.64
C LEU A 158 -4.38 -6.74 -6.36
N ILE A 159 -5.63 -6.33 -6.14
CA ILE A 159 -6.75 -6.87 -6.91
C ILE A 159 -6.60 -6.55 -8.39
N ILE A 160 -6.07 -5.37 -8.70
CA ILE A 160 -5.86 -4.93 -10.08
C ILE A 160 -4.94 -5.94 -10.79
N ASP A 161 -3.87 -6.38 -10.12
CA ASP A 161 -2.93 -7.36 -10.68
C ASP A 161 -3.56 -8.74 -10.98
N ILE A 162 -4.55 -9.19 -10.20
CA ILE A 162 -5.24 -10.47 -10.42
C ILE A 162 -6.05 -10.46 -11.72
N GLY A 163 -6.47 -9.27 -12.13
CA GLY A 163 -7.06 -9.03 -13.42
C GLY A 163 -8.52 -8.59 -13.33
N THR A 164 -8.94 -7.95 -14.41
CA THR A 164 -10.31 -7.49 -14.61
C THR A 164 -10.69 -7.72 -16.07
N ASN A 165 -11.93 -8.15 -16.29
CA ASN A 165 -12.49 -8.14 -17.63
C ASN A 165 -13.06 -6.74 -17.87
N ASN A 166 -12.41 -5.96 -18.74
CA ASN A 166 -12.74 -4.56 -18.99
C ASN A 166 -13.95 -4.42 -19.95
N ASN A 167 -14.99 -5.21 -19.73
CA ASN A 167 -16.35 -4.92 -20.20
C ASN A 167 -17.05 -3.92 -19.27
N GLY A 168 -16.27 -3.09 -18.57
CA GLY A 168 -16.78 -2.02 -17.74
C GLY A 168 -17.62 -1.09 -18.61
N SER A 169 -18.90 -0.94 -18.28
CA SER A 169 -19.73 0.09 -18.90
C SER A 169 -19.05 1.45 -18.69
N ARG A 170 -19.19 2.38 -19.65
CA ARG A 170 -18.70 3.77 -19.50
C ARG A 170 -19.07 4.38 -18.14
N LEU A 171 -20.22 3.98 -17.60
CA LEU A 171 -20.70 4.34 -16.26
C LEU A 171 -19.73 3.92 -15.14
N THR A 172 -19.21 2.69 -15.15
CA THR A 172 -18.26 2.23 -14.11
C THR A 172 -16.97 3.04 -14.09
N THR A 173 -16.43 3.39 -15.26
CA THR A 173 -15.25 4.25 -15.37
C THR A 173 -15.55 5.66 -14.86
N VAL A 174 -16.67 6.26 -15.27
CA VAL A 174 -17.09 7.59 -14.82
C VAL A 174 -17.29 7.61 -13.30
N LEU A 175 -17.98 6.61 -12.74
CA LEU A 175 -18.16 6.49 -11.29
C LEU A 175 -16.83 6.33 -10.53
N SER A 176 -15.87 5.58 -11.09
CA SER A 176 -14.55 5.41 -10.47
C SER A 176 -13.76 6.73 -10.47
N VAL A 177 -13.84 7.50 -11.55
CA VAL A 177 -13.21 8.84 -11.66
C VAL A 177 -13.87 9.82 -10.69
N ILE A 178 -15.21 9.84 -10.62
CA ILE A 178 -15.95 10.68 -9.66
C ILE A 178 -15.59 10.32 -8.22
N LEU A 179 -15.49 9.03 -7.91
CA LEU A 179 -15.11 8.56 -6.58
C LEU A 179 -13.68 9.00 -6.22
N LEU A 180 -12.72 8.87 -7.14
CA LEU A 180 -11.35 9.32 -6.92
C LEU A 180 -11.30 10.84 -6.71
N LEU A 181 -12.00 11.61 -7.54
CA LEU A 181 -12.07 13.06 -7.42
C LEU A 181 -12.75 13.48 -6.11
N GLY A 182 -13.79 12.77 -5.69
CA GLY A 182 -14.43 12.95 -4.39
C GLY A 182 -13.48 12.69 -3.22
N ILE A 183 -12.65 11.65 -3.28
CA ILE A 183 -11.61 11.37 -2.27
C ILE A 183 -10.59 12.52 -2.21
N VAL A 184 -10.13 13.00 -3.37
CA VAL A 184 -9.17 14.12 -3.42
C VAL A 184 -9.78 15.39 -2.84
N ILE A 185 -11.01 15.75 -3.21
CA ILE A 185 -11.71 16.91 -2.64
C ILE A 185 -11.90 16.75 -1.13
N LEU A 186 -12.27 15.55 -0.67
CA LEU A 186 -12.45 15.29 0.76
C LEU A 186 -11.13 15.50 1.52
N ILE A 187 -10.00 15.01 1.00
CA ILE A 187 -8.69 15.21 1.62
C ILE A 187 -8.31 16.70 1.61
N LEU A 188 -8.53 17.41 0.50
CA LEU A 188 -8.19 18.84 0.38
C LEU A 188 -9.06 19.73 1.28
N SER A 189 -10.33 19.37 1.46
CA SER A 189 -11.27 20.08 2.35
C SER A 189 -11.16 19.64 3.81
N PHE A 190 -10.45 18.55 4.12
CA PHE A 190 -10.33 18.05 5.48
C PHE A 190 -9.81 19.13 6.46
N PRO A 191 -8.75 19.90 6.14
CA PRO A 191 -8.24 20.96 7.02
C PRO A 191 -9.12 22.22 7.08
N THR A 192 -10.11 22.37 6.19
CA THR A 192 -11.09 23.46 6.29
C THR A 192 -12.21 23.13 7.27
N PHE A 193 -12.54 21.84 7.42
CA PHE A 193 -13.54 21.38 8.38
C PHE A 193 -12.94 21.01 9.74
N PHE A 194 -11.72 20.49 9.74
CA PHE A 194 -11.00 20.09 10.94
C PHE A 194 -9.77 20.99 11.11
N THR A 195 -9.45 21.35 12.34
CA THR A 195 -8.26 22.19 12.62
C THR A 195 -6.93 21.53 12.27
N TYR A 196 -6.94 20.22 12.01
CA TYR A 196 -5.76 19.37 11.85
C TYR A 196 -5.87 18.52 10.57
N GLY A 197 -4.72 18.23 9.96
CA GLY A 197 -4.61 17.29 8.84
C GLY A 197 -4.79 15.83 9.24
N ILE A 198 -4.92 14.92 8.28
CA ILE A 198 -5.09 13.47 8.53
C ILE A 198 -3.88 12.91 9.30
N VAL A 199 -2.66 13.26 8.89
CA VAL A 199 -1.44 12.80 9.57
C VAL A 199 -1.39 13.35 10.99
N GLU A 200 -1.72 14.62 11.19
CA GLU A 200 -1.74 15.24 12.51
C GLU A 200 -2.83 14.65 13.41
N TRP A 201 -4.01 14.31 12.87
CA TRP A 201 -5.03 13.55 13.59
C TRP A 201 -4.49 12.21 14.09
N THR A 202 -3.73 11.50 13.26
CA THR A 202 -3.11 10.24 13.69
C THR A 202 -2.05 10.44 14.77
N ILE A 203 -1.32 11.57 14.77
CA ILE A 203 -0.41 11.97 15.86
C ILE A 203 -1.19 12.18 17.16
N ILE A 204 -2.29 12.95 17.12
CA ILE A 204 -3.13 13.22 18.29
C ILE A 204 -3.71 11.92 18.86
N ILE A 205 -4.20 11.03 18.00
CA ILE A 205 -4.71 9.72 18.42
C ILE A 205 -3.61 8.88 19.06
N ALA A 206 -2.42 8.83 18.44
CA ALA A 206 -1.29 8.06 18.94
C ALA A 206 -0.78 8.59 20.30
N LYS A 207 -0.80 9.91 20.53
CA LYS A 207 -0.44 10.51 21.83
C LYS A 207 -1.48 10.23 22.92
N LYS A 208 -2.77 10.27 22.58
CA LYS A 208 -3.84 10.15 23.56
C LYS A 208 -4.20 8.69 23.90
N TRP A 209 -4.07 7.79 22.93
CA TRP A 209 -4.51 6.39 23.04
C TRP A 209 -3.44 5.40 22.56
N THR A 210 -2.17 5.64 22.89
CA THR A 210 -0.98 4.94 22.38
C THR A 210 -1.17 3.43 22.16
N LEU A 211 -1.52 2.69 23.21
CA LEU A 211 -1.65 1.23 23.13
C LEU A 211 -2.91 0.80 22.36
N LEU A 212 -4.03 1.47 22.59
CA LEU A 212 -5.32 1.11 21.99
C LEU A 212 -5.30 1.34 20.48
N SER A 213 -4.77 2.48 20.01
CA SER A 213 -4.66 2.78 18.59
C SER A 213 -3.76 1.77 17.86
N ALA A 214 -2.62 1.40 18.46
CA ALA A 214 -1.73 0.39 17.90
C ALA A 214 -2.43 -0.98 17.77
N ILE A 215 -3.13 -1.44 18.81
CA ILE A 215 -3.86 -2.73 18.80
C ILE A 215 -4.96 -2.72 17.73
N LEU A 216 -5.77 -1.67 17.69
CA LEU A 216 -6.86 -1.56 16.71
C LEU A 216 -6.33 -1.53 15.27
N SER A 217 -5.22 -0.84 15.03
CA SER A 217 -4.56 -0.82 13.73
C SER A 217 -4.03 -2.19 13.31
N ILE A 218 -3.38 -2.93 14.22
CA ILE A 218 -2.91 -4.30 13.94
C ILE A 218 -4.10 -5.21 13.63
N MET A 219 -5.19 -5.13 14.41
CA MET A 219 -6.41 -5.88 14.15
C MET A 219 -6.99 -5.55 12.77
N ALA A 220 -7.05 -4.26 12.40
CA ALA A 220 -7.49 -3.82 11.09
C ALA A 220 -6.60 -4.43 9.98
N ALA A 221 -5.27 -4.39 10.11
CA ALA A 221 -4.35 -4.99 9.15
C ALA A 221 -4.58 -6.50 8.96
N ILE A 222 -4.79 -7.26 10.04
CA ILE A 222 -5.09 -8.70 9.98
C ILE A 222 -6.42 -8.96 9.26
N ILE A 223 -7.46 -8.18 9.58
CA ILE A 223 -8.77 -8.27 8.91
C ILE A 223 -8.61 -7.94 7.42
N GLY A 224 -7.88 -6.87 7.09
CA GLY A 224 -7.59 -6.46 5.72
C GLY A 224 -6.87 -7.56 4.93
N LEU A 225 -5.80 -8.13 5.49
CA LEU A 225 -5.06 -9.22 4.86
C LEU A 225 -6.00 -10.39 4.49
N ASN A 226 -6.86 -10.80 5.41
CA ASN A 226 -7.81 -11.90 5.17
C ASN A 226 -8.90 -11.50 4.15
N TYR A 227 -9.44 -10.29 4.27
CA TYR A 227 -10.45 -9.75 3.36
C TYR A 227 -9.93 -9.68 1.92
N TRP A 228 -8.77 -9.04 1.71
CA TRP A 228 -8.18 -8.86 0.38
C TRP A 228 -7.73 -10.16 -0.24
N LYS A 229 -7.13 -11.07 0.54
CA LYS A 229 -6.83 -12.43 0.09
C LYS A 229 -8.08 -13.13 -0.44
N ASN A 230 -9.17 -13.12 0.31
CA ASN A 230 -10.42 -13.77 -0.12
C ASN A 230 -11.03 -13.08 -1.35
N LYS A 231 -10.98 -11.74 -1.41
CA LYS A 231 -11.47 -10.97 -2.56
C LYS A 231 -10.67 -11.26 -3.83
N MET A 232 -9.34 -11.33 -3.75
CA MET A 232 -8.47 -11.74 -4.86
C MET A 232 -8.78 -13.15 -5.35
N VAL A 233 -9.01 -14.11 -4.45
CA VAL A 233 -9.40 -15.49 -4.83
C VAL A 233 -10.77 -15.50 -5.53
N LYS A 234 -11.72 -14.66 -5.11
CA LYS A 234 -13.02 -14.51 -5.79
C LYS A 234 -12.87 -13.90 -7.18
N GLN A 235 -12.01 -12.88 -7.32
CA GLN A 235 -11.72 -12.22 -8.60
C GLN A 235 -11.23 -13.23 -9.66
N PHE A 236 -10.36 -14.17 -9.28
CA PHE A 236 -9.90 -15.27 -10.14
C PHE A 236 -10.99 -16.20 -10.71
N LYS A 237 -12.21 -16.15 -10.17
CA LYS A 237 -13.35 -16.92 -10.71
C LYS A 237 -14.17 -16.12 -11.72
N GLN A 238 -14.02 -14.80 -11.72
CA GLN A 238 -14.79 -13.87 -12.56
C GLN A 238 -14.03 -13.48 -13.83
N VAL A 239 -12.70 -13.48 -13.75
CA VAL A 239 -11.85 -13.18 -14.91
C VAL A 239 -11.74 -14.41 -15.78
N ASP A 240 -12.12 -14.26 -17.04
CA ASP A 240 -11.84 -15.25 -18.06
C ASP A 240 -10.42 -15.05 -18.59
N PHE A 241 -9.59 -16.06 -18.42
CA PHE A 241 -8.17 -16.00 -18.79
C PHE A 241 -7.92 -16.63 -20.17
N LEU A 242 -8.94 -17.23 -20.81
CA LEU A 242 -8.86 -17.92 -22.11
C LEU A 242 -10.11 -17.70 -22.96
#